data_AF-A0A485LR42-F1
#
_entry.id   AF-A0A485LR42-F1
#
_cell.length_a   1.000
_cell.length_b   1.000
_cell.length_c   1.000
_cell.angle_alpha   90.00
_cell.angle_beta   90.00
_cell.angle_gamma   90.00
#
_symmetry.space_group_name_H-M   'P 1'
#
loop_
_entity.id
_entity.type
_entity.pdbx_description
1 polymer ?
#
loop_
_entity_poly.entity_id
_entity_poly.type
_entity_poly.pdbx_seq_one_letter_code
_entity_poly.pdbx_strand_id
1 'polypeptide(L)'
;MRSLQALVLGVLVAAGKAADPSTCFASGLAPVNMSTKYALSFCTHFQTTRCCLPVHDNTIQIEYTNLIASNMGCAEMLNGHISSLSHVLCAACNPLSPPYLTPPVDSTFFSGPLTLKVCASLATQVAPVNFDQCGLSQQAYRASPCAASNPVGP
;
A
#
# COMPACT_ATOMS: atom_id res chain seq x y z
N MET A 1 30.83 -9.54 6.80
CA MET A 1 30.07 -8.67 5.88
C MET A 1 28.59 -8.84 6.20
N ARG A 2 28.11 -8.09 7.20
CA ARG A 2 26.77 -8.19 7.81
C ARG A 2 26.19 -6.77 7.82
N SER A 3 25.56 -6.34 6.73
CA SER A 3 25.01 -4.96 6.62
C SER A 3 23.81 -4.90 5.66
N LEU A 4 22.85 -5.81 5.80
CA LEU A 4 21.61 -5.79 4.99
C LEU A 4 20.38 -6.31 5.77
N GLN A 5 20.27 -5.98 7.06
CA GLN A 5 19.13 -6.38 7.91
C GLN A 5 18.34 -5.21 8.51
N ALA A 6 18.57 -3.98 8.05
CA ALA A 6 17.99 -2.78 8.66
C ALA A 6 16.93 -2.10 7.76
N LEU A 7 16.05 -2.85 7.09
CA LEU A 7 14.96 -2.27 6.29
C LEU A 7 13.61 -2.95 6.51
N VAL A 8 13.31 -3.30 7.76
CA VAL A 8 11.97 -3.70 8.21
C VAL A 8 11.67 -2.93 9.49
N LEU A 9 11.40 -1.64 9.37
CA LEU A 9 11.08 -0.77 10.50
C LEU A 9 9.91 0.11 10.10
N GLY A 10 8.73 -0.15 10.70
CA GLY A 10 7.67 0.85 10.69
C GLY A 10 6.22 0.37 10.66
N VAL A 11 5.90 -0.93 10.75
CA VAL A 11 4.48 -1.30 10.94
C VAL A 11 4.09 -0.94 12.38
N LEU A 12 3.35 0.17 12.50
CA LEU A 12 2.68 0.63 13.71
C LEU A 12 1.98 -0.55 14.40
N VAL A 13 2.57 -1.03 15.49
CA VAL A 13 1.93 -1.98 16.40
C VAL A 13 0.92 -1.20 17.22
N ALA A 14 -0.30 -1.04 16.70
CA ALA A 14 -1.45 -0.84 17.56
C ALA A 14 -1.73 -2.18 18.24
N ALA A 15 -1.65 -2.21 19.58
CA ALA A 15 -2.02 -3.36 20.39
C ALA A 15 -3.53 -3.63 20.25
N GLY A 16 -3.94 -4.34 19.20
CA GLY A 16 -5.29 -4.81 19.00
C GLY A 16 -5.55 -6.05 19.86
N LYS A 17 -6.61 -6.01 20.68
CA LYS A 17 -7.19 -7.23 21.29
C LYS A 17 -7.62 -8.20 20.18
N ALA A 18 -7.69 -9.49 20.53
CA ALA A 18 -8.15 -10.57 19.64
C ALA A 18 -9.28 -10.10 18.71
N ALA A 19 -9.08 -10.31 17.41
CA ALA A 19 -9.94 -9.78 16.35
C ALA A 19 -11.40 -10.14 16.59
N ASP A 20 -12.19 -9.16 17.01
CA ASP A 20 -13.61 -9.22 16.77
C ASP A 20 -13.79 -9.09 15.24
N PRO A 21 -14.46 -10.04 14.57
CA PRO A 21 -14.63 -10.04 13.11
C PRO A 21 -15.36 -8.80 12.58
N SER A 22 -15.83 -7.92 13.46
CA SER A 22 -16.45 -6.64 13.13
C SER A 22 -15.53 -5.41 13.28
N THR A 23 -14.29 -5.58 13.75
CA THR A 23 -13.37 -4.47 14.08
C THR A 23 -12.23 -4.30 13.07
N CYS A 24 -12.00 -3.06 12.64
CA CYS A 24 -10.91 -2.70 11.76
C CYS A 24 -9.56 -2.77 12.48
N PHE A 25 -8.58 -3.41 11.85
CA PHE A 25 -7.24 -3.59 12.44
C PHE A 25 -6.52 -2.27 12.71
N ALA A 26 -6.56 -1.33 11.75
CA ALA A 26 -5.79 -0.09 11.82
C ALA A 26 -6.31 0.86 12.91
N SER A 27 -7.63 0.94 13.08
CA SER A 27 -8.28 1.91 13.96
C SER A 27 -8.81 1.33 15.26
N GLY A 28 -8.98 0.01 15.36
CA GLY A 28 -9.66 -0.65 16.47
C GLY A 28 -11.16 -0.33 16.56
N LEU A 29 -11.74 0.33 15.54
CA LEU A 29 -13.14 0.71 15.49
C LEU A 29 -13.89 -0.18 14.48
N ALA A 30 -15.19 -0.35 14.67
CA ALA A 30 -16.04 -0.91 13.63
C ALA A 30 -16.15 0.09 12.45
N PRO A 31 -16.30 -0.38 11.19
CA PRO A 31 -16.43 0.51 10.02
C PRO A 31 -17.55 1.55 10.15
N VAL A 32 -18.65 1.18 10.82
CA VAL A 32 -19.80 2.06 11.09
C VAL A 32 -19.49 3.21 12.04
N ASN A 33 -18.48 3.05 12.90
CA ASN A 33 -18.06 4.06 13.88
C ASN A 33 -16.89 4.90 13.36
N MET A 34 -16.49 4.70 12.11
CA MET A 34 -15.39 5.42 11.50
C MET A 34 -15.81 6.83 11.12
N SER A 35 -15.05 7.84 11.55
CA SER A 35 -15.31 9.23 11.14
C SER A 35 -15.03 9.38 9.64
N THR A 36 -15.97 10.01 8.91
CA THR A 36 -15.84 10.42 7.50
C THR A 36 -15.68 11.93 7.33
N LYS A 37 -15.49 12.67 8.45
CA LYS A 37 -15.39 14.14 8.46
C LYS A 37 -14.30 14.69 7.55
N TYR A 38 -13.17 13.97 7.45
CA TYR A 38 -12.04 14.33 6.60
C TYR A 38 -11.83 13.27 5.52
N ALA A 39 -11.65 13.68 4.27
CA ALA A 39 -11.44 12.76 3.16
C ALA A 39 -10.10 12.01 3.27
N LEU A 40 -10.03 10.80 2.70
CA LEU A 40 -8.75 10.13 2.46
C LEU A 40 -8.13 10.72 1.19
N SER A 41 -6.84 11.06 1.23
CA SER A 41 -6.12 11.66 0.09
C SER A 41 -5.52 10.61 -0.84
N PHE A 42 -5.15 9.45 -0.32
CA PHE A 42 -4.50 8.39 -1.09
C PHE A 42 -5.45 7.23 -1.42
N CYS A 43 -6.04 6.59 -0.41
CA CYS A 43 -7.00 5.50 -0.54
C CYS A 43 -8.41 6.01 -0.85
N THR A 44 -8.53 6.78 -1.94
CA THR A 44 -9.75 7.52 -2.30
C THR A 44 -10.96 6.65 -2.62
N HIS A 45 -10.77 5.34 -2.85
CA HIS A 45 -11.87 4.38 -3.04
C HIS A 45 -12.73 4.17 -1.78
N PHE A 46 -12.23 4.52 -0.59
CA PHE A 46 -12.89 4.29 0.69
C PHE A 46 -13.27 5.61 1.39
N GLN A 47 -14.06 6.47 0.74
CA GLN A 47 -14.51 7.75 1.34
C GLN A 47 -15.69 7.58 2.30
N THR A 48 -16.66 6.74 1.93
CA THR A 48 -17.97 6.67 2.60
C THR A 48 -18.01 5.62 3.71
N THR A 49 -17.44 4.44 3.47
CA THR A 49 -17.33 3.38 4.47
C THR A 49 -15.90 2.86 4.43
N ARG A 50 -15.21 2.91 5.58
CA ARG A 50 -13.76 2.73 5.63
C ARG A 50 -13.29 2.22 6.99
N CYS A 51 -12.13 1.57 6.98
CA CYS A 51 -11.42 1.11 8.17
C CYS A 51 -10.22 1.99 8.55
N CYS A 52 -10.00 3.08 7.81
CA CYS A 52 -8.88 4.00 8.02
C CYS A 52 -9.34 5.42 8.40
N LEU A 53 -8.49 6.09 9.16
CA LEU A 53 -8.49 7.54 9.37
C LEU A 53 -7.46 8.19 8.44
N PRO A 54 -7.54 9.50 8.21
CA PRO A 54 -6.54 10.23 7.41
C PRO A 54 -5.10 10.01 7.86
N VAL A 55 -4.85 9.79 9.17
CA VAL A 55 -3.50 9.47 9.67
C VAL A 55 -2.97 8.14 9.12
N HIS A 56 -3.83 7.11 9.05
CA HIS A 56 -3.44 5.81 8.50
C HIS A 56 -3.25 5.87 6.98
N ASP A 57 -4.12 6.63 6.30
CA ASP A 57 -4.02 6.88 4.86
C ASP A 57 -2.70 7.58 4.50
N ASN A 58 -2.30 8.57 5.31
CA ASN A 58 -1.02 9.25 5.15
C ASN A 58 0.17 8.29 5.38
N THR A 59 0.12 7.45 6.41
CA THR A 59 1.14 6.41 6.63
C THR A 59 1.24 5.48 5.42
N ILE A 60 0.10 4.99 4.90
CA ILE A 60 0.05 4.14 3.72
C ILE A 60 0.68 4.84 2.50
N GLN A 61 0.36 6.12 2.30
CA GLN A 61 0.92 6.92 1.21
C GLN A 61 2.44 7.08 1.33
N ILE A 62 2.95 7.32 2.54
CA ILE A 62 4.40 7.43 2.79
C ILE A 62 5.08 6.11 2.46
N GLU A 63 4.57 4.98 2.97
CA GLU A 63 5.16 3.66 2.70
C GLU A 63 5.11 3.30 1.21
N TYR A 64 3.97 3.55 0.56
CA TYR A 64 3.85 3.40 -0.88
C TYR A 64 4.92 4.23 -1.62
N THR A 65 5.07 5.50 -1.25
CA THR A 65 6.04 6.41 -1.87
C THR A 65 7.45 5.91 -1.63
N ASN A 66 7.80 5.46 -0.43
CA ASN A 66 9.11 4.90 -0.10
C ASN A 66 9.43 3.66 -0.93
N LEU A 67 8.43 2.80 -1.21
CA LEU A 67 8.60 1.60 -2.02
C LEU A 67 8.83 1.91 -3.51
N ILE A 68 8.23 3.00 -4.01
CA ILE A 68 8.38 3.41 -5.42
C ILE A 68 9.44 4.50 -5.64
N ALA A 69 9.96 5.10 -4.57
CA ALA A 69 10.98 6.15 -4.61
C ALA A 69 12.35 5.54 -4.91
N SER A 70 12.53 5.15 -6.16
CA SER A 70 13.82 4.90 -6.77
C SER A 70 14.38 6.18 -7.41
N ASN A 71 15.71 6.23 -7.53
CA ASN A 71 16.50 7.42 -7.86
C ASN A 71 15.97 8.18 -9.11
N MET A 72 16.14 9.52 -9.12
CA MET A 72 15.60 10.50 -10.11
C MET A 72 15.87 10.22 -11.61
N GLY A 73 16.61 9.17 -11.97
CA GLY A 73 16.89 8.77 -13.35
C GLY A 73 15.82 7.90 -14.02
N CYS A 74 14.79 7.43 -13.29
CA CYS A 74 13.83 6.43 -13.79
C CYS A 74 12.41 6.99 -14.07
N ALA A 75 12.30 8.31 -14.25
CA ALA A 75 11.13 9.13 -13.90
C ALA A 75 9.89 9.16 -14.83
N GLU A 76 9.77 8.36 -15.89
CA GLU A 76 8.81 8.73 -16.96
C GLU A 76 7.78 7.68 -17.38
N MET A 77 7.43 6.69 -16.56
CA MET A 77 6.65 5.57 -17.09
C MET A 77 5.65 4.96 -16.07
N LEU A 78 4.37 4.82 -16.46
CA LEU A 78 3.13 4.68 -15.64
C LEU A 78 2.71 3.26 -15.13
N ASN A 79 3.49 2.52 -14.33
CA ASN A 79 3.35 1.04 -14.18
C ASN A 79 2.01 0.54 -13.61
N GLY A 80 1.29 -0.34 -14.34
CA GLY A 80 0.01 -0.92 -13.86
C GLY A 80 0.15 -1.75 -12.58
N HIS A 81 1.37 -2.28 -12.34
CA HIS A 81 1.73 -2.95 -11.10
C HIS A 81 1.87 -1.96 -9.92
N ILE A 82 2.21 -0.69 -10.17
CA ILE A 82 2.19 0.39 -9.16
C ILE A 82 0.75 0.63 -8.68
N SER A 83 -0.21 0.69 -9.61
CA SER A 83 -1.63 0.82 -9.24
C SER A 83 -2.14 -0.41 -8.48
N SER A 84 -1.61 -1.60 -8.78
CA SER A 84 -1.95 -2.81 -8.04
C SER A 84 -1.37 -2.78 -6.62
N LEU A 85 -0.17 -2.22 -6.46
CA LEU A 85 0.46 -2.04 -5.15
C LEU A 85 -0.32 -1.07 -4.26
N SER A 86 -0.83 0.05 -4.82
CA SER A 86 -1.67 0.97 -4.04
C SER A 86 -2.96 0.28 -3.57
N HIS A 87 -3.58 -0.58 -4.39
CA HIS A 87 -4.75 -1.36 -3.99
C HIS A 87 -4.45 -2.34 -2.84
N VAL A 88 -3.28 -2.99 -2.87
CA VAL A 88 -2.84 -3.89 -1.80
C VAL A 88 -2.66 -3.13 -0.50
N LEU A 89 -1.97 -1.98 -0.52
CA LEU A 89 -1.73 -1.19 0.68
C LEU A 89 -3.02 -0.57 1.25
N CYS A 90 -3.91 -0.10 0.37
CA CYS A 90 -5.21 0.42 0.76
C CYS A 90 -6.20 -0.64 1.24
N ALA A 91 -5.87 -1.94 1.14
CA ALA A 91 -6.74 -3.01 1.61
C ALA A 91 -6.99 -2.93 3.13
N ALA A 92 -6.08 -2.33 3.91
CA ALA A 92 -6.28 -2.03 5.32
C ALA A 92 -7.43 -1.05 5.58
N CYS A 93 -7.81 -0.25 4.58
CA CYS A 93 -8.91 0.71 4.65
C CYS A 93 -10.24 0.14 4.18
N ASN A 94 -10.25 -1.08 3.63
CA ASN A 94 -11.46 -1.73 3.18
C ASN A 94 -12.37 -2.08 4.38
N PRO A 95 -13.64 -1.65 4.40
CA PRO A 95 -14.55 -1.98 5.50
C PRO A 95 -14.83 -3.49 5.65
N LEU A 96 -14.55 -4.28 4.60
CA LEU A 96 -14.67 -5.74 4.61
C LEU A 96 -13.37 -6.44 5.00
N SER A 97 -12.30 -5.72 5.37
CA SER A 97 -11.03 -6.32 5.76
C SER A 97 -11.06 -7.17 7.05
N PRO A 98 -11.88 -6.88 8.08
CA PRO A 98 -11.84 -7.61 9.36
C PRO A 98 -11.90 -9.14 9.27
N PRO A 99 -12.83 -9.77 8.49
CA PRO A 99 -12.89 -11.23 8.37
C PRO A 99 -11.68 -11.86 7.67
N TYR A 100 -10.83 -11.07 7.00
CA TYR A 100 -9.64 -11.55 6.29
C TYR A 100 -8.34 -11.42 7.09
N LEU A 101 -8.44 -11.04 8.37
CA LEU A 101 -7.31 -10.99 9.29
C LEU A 101 -7.13 -12.36 9.95
N THR A 102 -5.95 -12.93 9.79
CA THR A 102 -5.61 -14.21 10.43
C THR A 102 -4.23 -14.14 11.07
N PRO A 103 -3.90 -15.06 11.99
CA PRO A 103 -2.53 -15.24 12.44
C PRO A 103 -1.57 -15.38 11.24
N PRO A 104 -0.34 -14.86 11.35
CA PRO A 104 0.66 -14.98 10.30
C PRO A 104 0.95 -16.43 9.97
N VAL A 105 1.10 -16.72 8.67
CA VAL A 105 1.55 -18.05 8.21
C VAL A 105 3.02 -18.28 8.58
N ASP A 106 3.83 -17.22 8.51
CA ASP A 106 5.23 -17.21 8.92
C ASP A 106 5.46 -16.18 10.03
N SER A 107 5.52 -16.65 11.28
CA SER A 107 5.77 -15.81 12.45
C SER A 107 7.22 -15.34 12.59
N THR A 108 8.14 -15.83 11.74
CA THR A 108 9.53 -15.36 11.71
C THR A 108 9.70 -14.16 10.79
N PHE A 109 8.89 -14.09 9.73
CA PHE A 109 8.85 -12.95 8.82
C PHE A 109 7.89 -11.85 9.31
N PHE A 110 6.69 -12.22 9.77
CA PHE A 110 5.70 -11.26 10.27
C PHE A 110 5.77 -11.14 11.80
N SER A 111 6.02 -9.93 12.28
CA SER A 111 6.06 -9.60 13.71
C SER A 111 4.70 -9.24 14.31
N GLY A 112 3.68 -9.04 13.47
CA GLY A 112 2.33 -8.68 13.89
C GLY A 112 1.52 -9.90 14.36
N PRO A 113 0.56 -9.72 15.29
CA PRO A 113 -0.30 -10.81 15.75
C PRO A 113 -1.30 -11.28 14.68
N LEU A 114 -1.59 -10.42 13.70
CA LEU A 114 -2.50 -10.67 12.59
C LEU A 114 -1.89 -10.16 11.29
N THR A 115 -2.26 -10.82 10.20
CA THR A 115 -1.89 -10.47 8.82
C THR A 115 -3.14 -10.45 7.96
N LEU A 116 -3.16 -9.55 6.98
CA LEU A 116 -4.25 -9.48 6.01
C LEU A 116 -4.02 -10.49 4.89
N LYS A 117 -5.00 -11.34 4.64
CA LYS A 117 -4.97 -12.25 3.48
C LYS A 117 -5.32 -11.49 2.20
N VAL A 118 -4.41 -11.52 1.24
CA VAL A 118 -4.63 -11.01 -0.12
C VAL A 118 -4.81 -12.18 -1.10
N CYS A 119 -5.61 -11.96 -2.16
CA CYS A 119 -5.78 -12.96 -3.20
C CYS A 119 -4.46 -13.22 -3.93
N ALA A 120 -4.16 -14.48 -4.23
CA ALA A 120 -2.94 -14.87 -4.94
C ALA A 120 -2.77 -14.13 -6.26
N SER A 121 -3.86 -13.93 -7.00
CA SER A 121 -3.88 -13.18 -8.28
C SER A 121 -3.48 -11.71 -8.14
N LEU A 122 -3.76 -11.09 -6.98
CA LEU A 122 -3.34 -9.72 -6.68
C LEU A 122 -1.88 -9.71 -6.22
N ALA A 123 -1.49 -10.68 -5.38
CA ALA A 123 -0.10 -10.85 -4.95
C ALA A 123 0.87 -11.07 -6.12
N THR A 124 0.46 -11.83 -7.14
CA THR A 124 1.27 -12.06 -8.35
C THR A 124 1.46 -10.79 -9.17
N GLN A 125 0.52 -9.84 -9.13
CA GLN A 125 0.65 -8.56 -9.84
C GLN A 125 1.66 -7.64 -9.14
N VAL A 126 1.83 -7.76 -7.83
CA VAL A 126 2.77 -6.96 -7.03
C VAL A 126 4.05 -7.71 -6.68
N ALA A 127 4.33 -8.82 -7.37
CA ALA A 127 5.52 -9.62 -7.14
C ALA A 127 6.77 -8.83 -7.53
N PRO A 128 7.88 -8.89 -6.76
CA PRO A 128 9.09 -8.10 -7.01
C PRO A 128 9.69 -8.25 -8.42
N VAL A 129 9.46 -9.39 -9.08
CA VAL A 129 9.88 -9.65 -10.48
C VAL A 129 9.22 -8.69 -11.49
N ASN A 130 8.05 -8.13 -11.19
CA ASN A 130 7.36 -7.17 -12.06
C ASN A 130 7.87 -5.72 -11.85
N PHE A 131 8.92 -5.56 -11.05
CA PHE A 131 9.46 -4.30 -10.57
C PHE A 131 10.92 -4.25 -11.05
N ASP A 132 11.28 -3.26 -11.87
CA ASP A 132 12.62 -3.16 -12.42
C ASP A 132 13.66 -2.76 -11.35
N GLN A 133 14.96 -2.89 -11.67
CA GLN A 133 16.07 -2.42 -10.80
C GLN A 133 16.06 -0.90 -10.56
N CYS A 134 15.27 -0.20 -11.37
CA CYS A 134 14.90 1.20 -11.23
C CYS A 134 13.70 1.38 -10.28
N GLY A 135 13.40 0.42 -9.40
CA GLY A 135 12.10 0.31 -8.75
C GLY A 135 10.98 -0.03 -9.74
N LEU A 136 9.74 -0.05 -9.26
CA LEU A 136 8.56 -0.07 -10.13
C LEU A 136 8.56 1.13 -11.07
N SER A 137 9.03 0.98 -12.30
CA SER A 137 8.87 1.99 -13.34
C SER A 137 8.43 1.30 -14.62
N GLN A 138 7.58 1.95 -15.40
CA GLN A 138 6.99 1.36 -16.62
C GLN A 138 7.89 1.56 -17.83
N GLN A 139 7.38 1.26 -19.02
CA GLN A 139 7.89 1.77 -20.29
C GLN A 139 6.86 2.65 -21.01
N ALA A 140 6.93 3.98 -20.85
CA ALA A 140 6.23 4.93 -21.71
C ALA A 140 7.06 5.16 -22.98
N TYR A 141 6.82 4.27 -23.94
CA TYR A 141 6.56 4.59 -25.35
C TYR A 141 6.97 6.01 -25.83
N ARG A 142 8.24 6.19 -26.22
CA ARG A 142 8.68 7.32 -27.08
C ARG A 142 8.41 7.09 -28.58
N ALA A 143 7.37 6.34 -28.92
CA ALA A 143 6.93 6.13 -30.30
C ALA A 143 5.46 6.48 -30.55
N SER A 144 4.78 7.13 -29.59
CA SER A 144 3.43 7.65 -29.83
C SER A 144 3.52 9.09 -30.35
N PRO A 145 3.06 9.39 -31.58
CA PRO A 145 3.06 10.74 -32.15
C PRO A 145 2.11 11.73 -31.44
N CYS A 146 1.53 11.38 -30.28
CA CYS A 146 0.57 12.19 -29.55
C CYS A 146 1.02 12.64 -28.15
N ALA A 147 2.27 12.41 -27.74
CA ALA A 147 2.77 12.93 -26.45
C ALA A 147 3.17 14.40 -26.59
N ALA A 148 2.50 15.28 -25.82
CA ALA A 148 2.76 16.71 -25.85
C ALA A 148 4.22 17.03 -25.47
N SER A 149 4.93 17.63 -26.40
CA SER A 149 6.27 18.20 -26.22
C SER A 149 6.19 19.42 -25.31
N ASN A 150 6.17 19.23 -24.00
CA ASN A 150 6.37 20.33 -23.06
C ASN A 150 7.87 20.52 -22.80
N PRO A 151 8.43 21.70 -23.10
CA PRO A 151 9.82 22.01 -22.77
C PRO A 151 9.96 22.12 -21.26
N VAL A 152 10.86 21.32 -20.69
CA VAL A 152 11.37 21.53 -19.33
C VAL A 152 12.57 22.46 -19.47
N GLY A 153 12.58 23.58 -18.76
CA GLY A 153 13.78 24.39 -18.59
C GLY A 153 13.59 25.41 -17.47
N PRO A 154 14.64 26.20 -17.17
CA PRO A 154 16.06 25.83 -17.14
C PRO A 154 16.44 25.01 -15.89
#